data_AF-A0A950RZ39-F1
#
_entry.id   AF-A0A950RZ39-F1
#
_cell.length_a   1.000
_cell.length_b   1.000
_cell.length_c   1.000
_cell.angle_alpha   90.00
_cell.angle_beta   90.00
_cell.angle_gamma   90.00
#
_symmetry.space_group_name_H-M   'P 1'
#
loop_
_entity.id
_entity.type
_entity.pdbx_description
1 polymer ?
#
loop_
_entity_poly.entity_id
_entity_poly.type
_entity_poly.pdbx_seq_one_letter_code
_entity_poly.pdbx_strand_id
1 'polypeptide(L)'
;MAGRINRAIELLERDQAIYYTGGHTGHVLTYEQGCADANTWADYINLGMEHGSFDMAGLAAYMRGLVDGGPAPTGHRTPTVVVEAPVNGLDEDSIRVNAWQFRQMLARGVHGILLCQAESADAVRAFIEACRYPHQLTGVDKELPSPVERMRGAAVRPPRSGCLGVGWRGRGSENTAAPIWGISTEEYLDRCDPWPLNPRGELLLGVKLESPEGVAHCEEILDVPGLGFAELGPGDLGLSLGYVNVP
;
A
#
# COMPACT_ATOMS: atom_id res chain seq x y z
N MET A 1 -0.23 15.08 -20.47
CA MET A 1 -0.80 13.86 -19.85
C MET A 1 0.16 13.41 -18.78
N ALA A 2 -0.35 12.96 -17.63
CA ALA A 2 0.47 12.40 -16.56
C ALA A 2 1.27 11.19 -17.07
N GLY A 3 2.50 11.01 -16.58
CA GLY A 3 3.37 9.89 -16.94
C GLY A 3 3.08 8.62 -16.12
N ARG A 4 2.45 8.80 -14.95
CA ARG A 4 2.02 7.75 -14.03
C ARG A 4 0.52 7.83 -13.74
N ILE A 5 -0.03 6.76 -13.16
CA ILE A 5 -1.36 6.81 -12.52
C ILE A 5 -1.19 7.42 -11.14
N ASN A 6 -0.13 7.02 -10.43
CA ASN A 6 0.23 7.48 -9.11
C ASN A 6 1.15 8.71 -9.17
N ARG A 7 0.62 9.88 -8.75
CA ARG A 7 1.34 11.15 -8.71
C ARG A 7 2.52 11.13 -7.76
N ALA A 8 2.37 10.49 -6.59
CA ALA A 8 3.45 10.41 -5.61
C ALA A 8 4.64 9.64 -6.17
N ILE A 9 4.40 8.50 -6.83
CA ILE A 9 5.45 7.75 -7.54
C ILE A 9 6.11 8.62 -8.62
N GLU A 10 5.32 9.34 -9.43
CA GLU A 10 5.88 10.21 -10.48
C GLU A 10 6.89 11.24 -9.96
N LEU A 11 6.64 11.78 -8.77
CA LEU A 11 7.50 12.76 -8.11
C LEU A 11 8.71 12.12 -7.45
N LEU A 12 8.51 11.01 -6.74
CA LEU A 12 9.61 10.26 -6.11
C LEU A 12 10.62 9.76 -7.15
N GLU A 13 10.18 9.33 -8.34
CA GLU A 13 11.07 8.96 -9.44
C GLU A 13 11.96 10.10 -9.96
N ARG A 14 11.56 11.35 -9.70
CA ARG A 14 12.30 12.56 -10.06
C ARG A 14 13.07 13.13 -8.88
N ASP A 15 13.20 12.37 -7.79
CA ASP A 15 13.84 12.80 -6.55
C ASP A 15 13.21 14.09 -5.99
N GLN A 16 11.88 14.17 -6.06
CA GLN A 16 11.11 15.30 -5.54
C GLN A 16 10.38 14.91 -4.25
N ALA A 17 10.35 15.86 -3.31
CA ALA A 17 9.50 15.76 -2.13
C ALA A 17 8.02 15.65 -2.54
N ILE A 18 7.27 14.87 -1.77
CA ILE A 18 5.82 14.74 -1.88
C ILE A 18 5.17 15.27 -0.61
N TYR A 19 3.98 15.87 -0.76
CA TYR A 19 3.22 16.40 0.35
C TYR A 19 1.81 15.80 0.37
N TYR A 20 1.30 15.47 1.55
CA TYR A 20 -0.05 14.93 1.69
C TYR A 20 -0.97 15.80 2.52
N THR A 21 -2.26 15.54 2.33
CA THR A 21 -3.35 15.98 3.21
C THR A 21 -4.13 14.76 3.70
N GLY A 22 -5.01 14.95 4.67
CA GLY A 22 -5.76 13.87 5.31
C GLY A 22 -5.21 13.52 6.70
N GLY A 23 -6.04 12.88 7.51
CA GLY A 23 -5.72 12.58 8.91
C GLY A 23 -5.35 11.11 9.14
N HIS A 24 -4.73 10.85 10.28
CA HIS A 24 -4.45 9.50 10.80
C HIS A 24 -5.67 8.87 11.52
N THR A 25 -6.75 9.64 11.71
CA THR A 25 -7.98 9.23 12.41
C THR A 25 -9.22 9.42 11.54
N GLY A 26 -9.23 8.74 10.39
CA GLY A 26 -10.34 8.70 9.44
C GLY A 26 -10.27 9.78 8.35
N HIS A 27 -11.32 9.79 7.53
CA HIS A 27 -11.60 10.79 6.50
C HIS A 27 -13.10 10.85 6.24
N VAL A 28 -13.60 11.92 5.61
CA VAL A 28 -15.01 11.99 5.19
C VAL A 28 -15.17 11.19 3.90
N LEU A 29 -15.60 9.93 4.02
CA LEU A 29 -15.68 8.98 2.91
C LEU A 29 -17.03 9.02 2.18
N THR A 30 -17.40 10.19 1.63
CA THR A 30 -18.60 10.36 0.81
C THR A 30 -18.25 10.64 -0.65
N TYR A 31 -19.21 10.43 -1.55
CA TYR A 31 -19.03 10.78 -2.97
C TYR A 31 -18.76 12.28 -3.15
N GLU A 32 -19.53 13.12 -2.45
CA GLU A 32 -19.43 14.57 -2.54
C GLU A 32 -18.06 15.07 -2.05
N GLN A 33 -17.53 14.47 -0.98
CA GLN A 33 -16.19 14.78 -0.52
C GLN A 33 -15.14 14.34 -1.54
N GLY A 34 -15.31 13.16 -2.15
CA GLY A 34 -14.43 12.71 -3.24
C GLY A 34 -14.41 13.69 -4.41
N CYS A 35 -15.57 14.21 -4.83
CA CYS A 35 -15.62 15.23 -5.89
C CYS A 35 -14.88 16.51 -5.52
N ALA A 36 -14.98 16.95 -4.26
CA ALA A 36 -14.27 18.13 -3.77
C ALA A 36 -12.75 17.89 -3.72
N ASP A 37 -12.34 16.76 -3.15
CA ASP A 37 -10.94 16.39 -2.94
C ASP A 37 -10.20 16.07 -4.25
N ALA A 38 -10.92 15.79 -5.35
CA ALA A 38 -10.33 15.61 -6.67
C ALA A 38 -9.45 16.79 -7.09
N ASN A 39 -9.73 17.99 -6.56
CA ASN A 39 -9.00 19.23 -6.82
C ASN A 39 -8.01 19.61 -5.70
N THR A 40 -7.61 18.65 -4.86
CA THR A 40 -6.62 18.88 -3.80
C THR A 40 -5.29 19.41 -4.35
N TRP A 41 -4.60 20.20 -3.52
CA TRP A 41 -3.24 20.67 -3.79
C TRP A 41 -2.18 19.59 -3.53
N ALA A 42 -2.52 18.58 -2.72
CA ALA A 42 -1.60 17.57 -2.23
C ALA A 42 -1.23 16.54 -3.32
N ASP A 43 -0.05 15.94 -3.20
CA ASP A 43 0.45 14.91 -4.11
C ASP A 43 -0.21 13.55 -3.84
N TYR A 44 -0.58 13.30 -2.57
CA TYR A 44 -1.48 12.21 -2.19
C TYR A 44 -2.42 12.60 -1.04
N ILE A 45 -3.48 11.82 -0.87
CA ILE A 45 -4.43 11.90 0.23
C ILE A 45 -4.20 10.69 1.13
N ASN A 46 -3.93 10.94 2.41
CA ASN A 46 -3.84 9.91 3.43
C ASN A 46 -5.22 9.65 4.04
N LEU A 47 -5.60 8.37 4.16
CA LEU A 47 -6.83 7.94 4.79
C LEU A 47 -6.51 7.08 6.02
N GLY A 48 -6.59 7.67 7.21
CA GLY A 48 -6.31 6.97 8.47
C GLY A 48 -7.38 5.97 8.85
N MET A 49 -7.28 4.71 8.42
CA MET A 49 -8.18 3.64 8.89
C MET A 49 -7.62 2.88 10.10
N GLU A 50 -6.40 3.17 10.52
CA GLU A 50 -5.82 2.65 11.77
C GLU A 50 -6.65 3.07 13.00
N HIS A 51 -6.87 4.38 13.15
CA HIS A 51 -7.68 4.92 14.23
C HIS A 51 -9.08 5.38 13.77
N GLY A 52 -9.37 5.26 12.47
CA GLY A 52 -10.66 5.58 11.87
C GLY A 52 -11.56 4.35 11.67
N SER A 53 -12.75 4.58 11.14
CA SER A 53 -13.66 3.49 10.75
C SER A 53 -13.14 2.75 9.52
N PHE A 54 -13.13 1.42 9.57
CA PHE A 54 -12.85 0.57 8.41
C PHE A 54 -14.08 0.50 7.46
N ASP A 55 -14.41 1.63 6.82
CA ASP A 55 -15.61 1.81 5.99
C ASP A 55 -15.31 1.63 4.49
N MET A 56 -15.48 0.40 4.00
CA MET A 56 -15.28 0.07 2.59
C MET A 56 -16.40 0.57 1.68
N ALA A 57 -17.61 0.80 2.22
CA ALA A 57 -18.73 1.32 1.44
C ALA A 57 -18.54 2.82 1.16
N GLY A 58 -18.17 3.56 2.20
CA GLY A 58 -17.75 4.96 2.09
C GLY A 58 -16.53 5.09 1.18
N LEU A 59 -15.48 4.28 1.37
CA LEU A 59 -14.30 4.31 0.50
C LEU A 59 -14.67 4.11 -0.98
N ALA A 60 -15.57 3.17 -1.29
CA ALA A 60 -16.03 2.97 -2.67
C ALA A 60 -16.79 4.19 -3.22
N ALA A 61 -17.61 4.86 -2.40
CA ALA A 61 -18.30 6.08 -2.80
C ALA A 61 -17.31 7.23 -3.03
N TYR A 62 -16.37 7.41 -2.11
CA TYR A 62 -15.32 8.42 -2.15
C TYR A 62 -14.42 8.29 -3.38
N MET A 63 -13.90 7.08 -3.67
CA MET A 63 -13.06 6.84 -4.85
C MET A 63 -13.79 7.12 -6.17
N ARG A 64 -15.11 6.83 -6.24
CA ARG A 64 -15.93 7.24 -7.40
C ARG A 64 -16.07 8.75 -7.51
N GLY A 65 -16.25 9.43 -6.38
CA GLY A 65 -16.27 10.90 -6.33
C GLY A 65 -14.97 11.51 -6.85
N LEU A 66 -13.81 10.96 -6.47
CA LEU A 66 -12.52 11.43 -6.99
C LEU A 66 -12.43 11.31 -8.51
N VAL A 67 -12.93 10.21 -9.08
CA VAL A 67 -12.94 10.00 -10.54
C VAL A 67 -13.86 11.01 -11.23
N ASP A 68 -15.08 11.20 -10.72
CA ASP A 68 -16.08 12.06 -11.35
C ASP A 68 -15.81 13.56 -11.14
N GLY A 69 -15.15 13.93 -10.04
CA GLY A 69 -14.71 15.31 -9.77
C GLY A 69 -13.39 15.68 -10.46
N GLY A 70 -12.70 14.71 -11.06
CA GLY A 70 -11.44 14.87 -11.75
C GLY A 70 -11.57 15.25 -13.23
N PRO A 71 -10.44 15.33 -13.98
CA PRO A 71 -9.07 15.02 -13.54
C PRO A 71 -8.54 16.04 -12.52
N ALA A 72 -7.59 15.62 -11.70
CA ALA A 72 -6.90 16.50 -10.76
C ALA A 72 -6.14 17.62 -11.49
N PRO A 73 -5.80 18.75 -10.82
CA PRO A 73 -5.06 19.86 -11.42
C PRO A 73 -3.72 19.46 -12.07
N THR A 74 -3.11 18.37 -11.59
CA THR A 74 -1.87 17.79 -12.12
C THR A 74 -2.07 16.94 -13.39
N GLY A 75 -3.31 16.81 -13.88
CA GLY A 75 -3.68 16.02 -15.05
C GLY A 75 -3.80 14.51 -14.80
N HIS A 76 -3.67 14.06 -13.55
CA HIS A 76 -3.93 12.67 -13.14
C HIS A 76 -5.44 12.46 -13.04
N ARG A 77 -5.91 11.23 -13.33
CA ARG A 77 -7.35 10.91 -13.29
C ARG A 77 -7.98 11.20 -11.92
N THR A 78 -7.25 10.86 -10.87
CA THR A 78 -7.55 11.13 -9.47
C THR A 78 -6.27 11.54 -8.74
N PRO A 79 -6.36 12.26 -7.61
CA PRO A 79 -5.25 12.31 -6.65
C PRO A 79 -4.82 10.90 -6.22
N THR A 80 -3.56 10.75 -5.81
CA THR A 80 -3.09 9.48 -5.23
C THR A 80 -3.74 9.30 -3.86
N VAL A 81 -4.12 8.06 -3.52
CA VAL A 81 -4.78 7.75 -2.24
C VAL A 81 -4.01 6.61 -1.57
N VAL A 82 -3.54 6.87 -0.35
CA VAL A 82 -2.86 5.90 0.52
C VAL A 82 -3.71 5.68 1.75
N VAL A 83 -3.92 4.41 2.13
CA VAL A 83 -4.74 4.04 3.30
C VAL A 83 -3.85 3.51 4.40
N GLU A 84 -3.98 4.04 5.61
CA GLU A 84 -3.35 3.47 6.80
C GLU A 84 -4.11 2.23 7.24
N ALA A 85 -3.43 1.10 7.27
CA ALA A 85 -4.08 -0.17 7.55
C ALA A 85 -4.36 -0.34 9.06
N PRO A 86 -5.54 -0.88 9.45
CA PRO A 86 -5.83 -1.20 10.85
C PRO A 86 -4.99 -2.31 11.48
N VAL A 87 -4.25 -3.09 10.69
CA VAL A 87 -3.39 -4.17 11.20
C VAL A 87 -1.99 -3.65 11.51
N ASN A 88 -1.45 -4.06 12.65
CA ASN A 88 -0.08 -3.76 13.07
C ASN A 88 0.91 -4.73 12.42
N GLY A 89 2.07 -4.20 12.01
CA GLY A 89 3.18 -4.91 11.38
C GLY A 89 4.13 -5.61 12.35
N LEU A 90 3.61 -6.31 13.36
CA LEU A 90 4.41 -6.92 14.43
C LEU A 90 5.18 -8.17 13.97
N ASP A 91 4.46 -9.10 13.31
CA ASP A 91 4.99 -10.39 12.89
C ASP A 91 4.29 -10.92 11.63
N GLU A 92 4.88 -11.95 11.01
CA GLU A 92 4.38 -12.56 9.77
C GLU A 92 2.98 -13.17 9.93
N ASP A 93 2.71 -13.85 11.05
CA ASP A 93 1.44 -14.55 11.27
C ASP A 93 0.28 -13.55 11.39
N SER A 94 0.49 -12.48 12.17
CA SER A 94 -0.43 -11.37 12.35
C SER A 94 -0.83 -10.75 11.01
N ILE A 95 0.14 -10.56 10.12
CA ILE A 95 -0.10 -10.04 8.76
C ILE A 95 -0.85 -11.05 7.91
N ARG A 96 -0.45 -12.32 7.93
CA ARG A 96 -1.10 -13.38 7.13
C ARG A 96 -2.58 -13.54 7.47
N VAL A 97 -2.94 -13.54 8.75
CA VAL A 97 -4.34 -13.71 9.18
C VAL A 97 -5.19 -12.45 8.92
N ASN A 98 -4.57 -11.27 8.83
CA ASN A 98 -5.24 -9.99 8.60
C ASN A 98 -5.13 -9.46 7.16
N ALA A 99 -4.47 -10.17 6.25
CA ALA A 99 -4.29 -9.77 4.85
C ALA A 99 -5.61 -9.51 4.08
N TRP A 100 -6.75 -9.94 4.62
CA TRP A 100 -8.08 -9.59 4.10
C TRP A 100 -8.33 -8.08 4.08
N GLN A 101 -7.72 -7.32 5.00
CA GLN A 101 -7.85 -5.86 5.09
C GLN A 101 -7.25 -5.19 3.84
N PHE A 102 -6.00 -5.51 3.50
CA PHE A 102 -5.33 -4.99 2.29
C PHE A 102 -6.10 -5.34 1.03
N ARG A 103 -6.61 -6.58 0.95
CA ARG A 103 -7.42 -7.02 -0.19
C ARG A 103 -8.67 -6.17 -0.36
N GLN A 104 -9.37 -5.81 0.72
CA GLN A 104 -10.56 -4.97 0.67
C GLN A 104 -10.24 -3.52 0.29
N MET A 105 -9.17 -2.93 0.82
CA MET A 105 -8.73 -1.58 0.45
C MET A 105 -8.35 -1.50 -1.03
N LEU A 106 -7.46 -2.39 -1.48
CA LEU A 106 -6.99 -2.44 -2.88
C LEU A 106 -8.13 -2.77 -3.85
N ALA A 107 -9.20 -3.45 -3.40
CA ALA A 107 -10.38 -3.71 -4.22
C ALA A 107 -11.16 -2.43 -4.58
N ARG A 108 -10.92 -1.32 -3.89
CA ARG A 108 -11.53 -0.01 -4.17
C ARG A 108 -10.65 0.89 -5.05
N GLY A 109 -9.52 0.38 -5.53
CA GLY A 109 -8.63 1.11 -6.43
C GLY A 109 -7.76 2.16 -5.74
N VAL A 110 -7.54 2.05 -4.42
CA VAL A 110 -6.55 2.89 -3.74
C VAL A 110 -5.15 2.65 -4.33
N HIS A 111 -4.30 3.67 -4.28
CA HIS A 111 -3.01 3.68 -4.94
C HIS A 111 -1.87 3.20 -4.03
N GLY A 112 -2.13 3.11 -2.73
CA GLY A 112 -1.14 2.68 -1.75
C GLY A 112 -1.76 2.25 -0.43
N ILE A 113 -0.93 1.59 0.38
CA ILE A 113 -1.24 1.22 1.76
C ILE A 113 -0.02 1.55 2.62
N LEU A 114 -0.28 2.14 3.77
CA LEU A 114 0.70 2.37 4.83
C LEU A 114 0.45 1.34 5.93
N LEU A 115 1.40 0.42 6.14
CA LEU A 115 1.35 -0.56 7.22
C LEU A 115 1.81 0.09 8.53
N CYS A 116 0.95 0.13 9.52
CA CYS A 116 1.24 0.75 10.80
C CYS A 116 2.02 -0.20 11.72
N GLN A 117 2.83 0.39 12.60
CA GLN A 117 3.66 -0.26 13.61
C GLN A 117 4.45 -1.45 13.03
N ALA A 118 5.30 -1.17 12.04
CA ALA A 118 6.18 -2.18 11.46
C ALA A 118 7.37 -2.45 12.40
N GLU A 119 7.47 -3.68 12.89
CA GLU A 119 8.51 -4.11 13.85
C GLU A 119 9.39 -5.24 13.32
N SER A 120 8.99 -5.87 12.22
CA SER A 120 9.68 -7.04 11.66
C SER A 120 9.74 -7.01 10.13
N ALA A 121 10.92 -7.30 9.58
CA ALA A 121 11.10 -7.48 8.14
C ALA A 121 10.24 -8.64 7.59
N ASP A 122 9.94 -9.66 8.41
CA ASP A 122 9.07 -10.78 8.01
C ASP A 122 7.60 -10.34 7.91
N ALA A 123 7.14 -9.49 8.83
CA ALA A 123 5.81 -8.88 8.77
C ALA A 123 5.66 -8.02 7.50
N VAL A 124 6.65 -7.17 7.24
CA VAL A 124 6.66 -6.31 6.06
C VAL A 124 6.72 -7.13 4.77
N ARG A 125 7.55 -8.18 4.72
CA ARG A 125 7.59 -9.10 3.58
C ARG A 125 6.22 -9.73 3.32
N ALA A 126 5.57 -10.22 4.37
CA ALA A 126 4.23 -10.79 4.25
C ALA A 126 3.19 -9.76 3.79
N PHE A 127 3.34 -8.50 4.18
CA PHE A 127 2.48 -7.39 3.73
C PHE A 127 2.67 -7.13 2.24
N ILE A 128 3.93 -7.00 1.78
CA ILE A 128 4.25 -6.85 0.36
C ILE A 128 3.65 -8.01 -0.44
N GLU A 129 3.88 -9.26 -0.02
CA GLU A 129 3.37 -10.45 -0.70
C GLU A 129 1.83 -10.51 -0.70
N ALA A 130 1.16 -10.06 0.36
CA ALA A 130 -0.29 -10.00 0.44
C ALA A 130 -0.92 -9.00 -0.54
N CYS A 131 -0.22 -7.92 -0.87
CA CYS A 131 -0.66 -6.91 -1.83
C CYS A 131 -0.44 -7.33 -3.29
N ARG A 132 0.38 -8.37 -3.53
CA ARG A 132 0.83 -8.78 -4.87
C ARG A 132 0.07 -9.95 -5.45
N TYR A 133 -0.19 -9.90 -6.75
CA TYR A 133 -0.77 -11.04 -7.46
C TYR A 133 0.27 -12.16 -7.69
N PRO A 134 -0.15 -13.45 -7.71
CA PRO A 134 0.78 -14.57 -7.85
C PRO A 134 1.58 -14.62 -9.16
N HIS A 135 1.14 -13.93 -10.22
CA HIS A 135 1.84 -13.88 -11.50
C HIS A 135 2.98 -12.83 -11.53
N GLN A 136 3.06 -11.96 -10.52
CA GLN A 136 4.11 -10.97 -10.40
C GLN A 136 5.34 -11.62 -9.75
N LEU A 137 6.35 -11.94 -10.56
CA LEU A 137 7.52 -12.72 -10.14
C LEU A 137 8.78 -11.88 -9.89
N THR A 138 8.75 -10.58 -10.12
CA THR A 138 9.88 -9.68 -9.83
C THR A 138 10.20 -9.73 -8.34
N GLY A 139 11.48 -9.90 -7.98
CA GLY A 139 11.94 -10.04 -6.58
C GLY A 139 11.58 -11.35 -5.89
N VAL A 140 10.81 -12.24 -6.53
CA VAL A 140 10.50 -13.56 -5.95
C VAL A 140 11.74 -14.45 -5.98
N ASP A 141 11.99 -15.19 -4.91
CA ASP A 141 13.09 -16.13 -4.84
C ASP A 141 12.96 -17.21 -5.93
N LYS A 142 13.91 -17.20 -6.87
CA LYS A 142 13.96 -18.11 -8.02
C LYS A 142 14.16 -19.58 -7.62
N GLU A 143 14.56 -19.83 -6.37
CA GLU A 143 14.72 -21.19 -5.86
C GLU A 143 13.45 -21.76 -5.22
N LEU A 144 12.35 -21.00 -5.18
CA LEU A 144 11.05 -21.53 -4.79
C LEU A 144 10.51 -22.48 -5.87
N PRO A 145 9.83 -23.57 -5.48
CA PRO A 145 9.22 -24.48 -6.44
C PRO A 145 8.21 -23.73 -7.31
N SER A 146 8.24 -24.00 -8.62
CA SER A 146 7.30 -23.46 -9.58
C SER A 146 5.85 -23.85 -9.22
N PRO A 147 4.83 -23.13 -9.73
CA PRO A 147 3.44 -23.49 -9.50
C PRO A 147 3.11 -24.95 -9.88
N VAL A 148 3.73 -25.48 -10.95
CA VAL A 148 3.53 -26.86 -11.40
C VAL A 148 4.17 -27.87 -10.43
N GLU A 149 5.34 -27.56 -9.86
CA GLU A 149 5.99 -28.42 -8.86
C GLU A 149 5.22 -28.42 -7.54
N ARG A 150 4.73 -27.26 -7.08
CA ARG A 150 3.87 -27.17 -5.89
C ARG A 150 2.57 -27.95 -6.08
N MET A 151 1.96 -27.88 -7.26
CA MET A 151 0.78 -28.68 -7.61
C MET A 151 1.06 -30.20 -7.53
N ARG A 152 2.33 -30.61 -7.68
CA ARG A 152 2.79 -32.00 -7.54
C ARG A 152 3.28 -32.34 -6.13
N GLY A 153 3.12 -31.44 -5.16
CA GLY A 153 3.46 -31.68 -3.75
C GLY A 153 4.84 -31.20 -3.31
N ALA A 154 5.56 -30.41 -4.12
CA ALA A 154 6.80 -29.79 -3.67
C ALA A 154 6.52 -28.86 -2.47
N ALA A 155 7.27 -29.06 -1.38
CA ALA A 155 7.14 -28.25 -0.18
C ALA A 155 7.57 -26.80 -0.44
N VAL A 156 6.78 -25.85 0.05
CA VAL A 156 7.16 -24.43 0.05
C VAL A 156 8.05 -24.19 1.25
N ARG A 157 9.21 -23.57 0.99
CA ARG A 157 10.14 -23.09 1.99
C ARG A 157 10.08 -21.57 2.06
N PRO A 158 10.49 -20.95 3.19
CA PRO A 158 10.67 -19.50 3.23
C PRO A 158 11.63 -19.04 2.12
N PRO A 159 11.42 -17.85 1.54
CA PRO A 159 12.36 -17.28 0.58
C PRO A 159 13.71 -17.00 1.27
N ARG A 160 14.79 -16.96 0.48
CA ARG A 160 16.09 -16.47 0.97
C ARG A 160 15.99 -15.01 1.43
N SER A 161 16.89 -14.63 2.35
CA SER A 161 17.04 -13.23 2.76
C SER A 161 17.23 -12.31 1.55
N GLY A 162 16.62 -11.12 1.60
CA GLY A 162 16.57 -10.17 0.49
C GLY A 162 15.65 -10.56 -0.68
N CYS A 163 14.94 -11.70 -0.60
CA CYS A 163 13.96 -12.11 -1.61
C CYS A 163 12.54 -12.11 -1.04
N LEU A 164 11.56 -12.11 -1.94
CA LEU A 164 10.15 -12.31 -1.64
C LEU A 164 9.72 -13.75 -1.93
N GLY A 165 8.70 -14.20 -1.23
CA GLY A 165 7.82 -15.30 -1.61
C GLY A 165 6.87 -14.90 -2.75
N VAL A 166 6.03 -15.85 -3.16
CA VAL A 166 5.01 -15.60 -4.19
C VAL A 166 3.85 -14.84 -3.57
N GLY A 167 3.44 -13.74 -4.20
CA GLY A 167 2.27 -12.99 -3.76
C GLY A 167 0.98 -13.81 -3.78
N TRP A 168 0.04 -13.51 -2.88
CA TRP A 168 -1.20 -14.27 -2.72
C TRP A 168 -2.46 -13.41 -2.77
N ARG A 169 -2.39 -12.20 -3.34
CA ARG A 169 -3.59 -11.41 -3.63
C ARG A 169 -4.51 -12.19 -4.56
N GLY A 170 -5.73 -12.43 -4.11
CA GLY A 170 -6.76 -13.11 -4.90
C GLY A 170 -7.28 -12.24 -6.04
N ARG A 171 -7.61 -12.88 -7.16
CA ARG A 171 -8.37 -12.26 -8.26
C ARG A 171 -9.81 -12.01 -7.83
N GLY A 172 -10.43 -10.94 -8.32
CA GLY A 172 -11.88 -10.73 -8.22
C GLY A 172 -12.31 -9.27 -8.05
N SER A 173 -11.38 -8.37 -7.78
CA SER A 173 -11.67 -6.94 -7.59
C SER A 173 -11.24 -6.06 -8.75
N GLU A 174 -10.69 -6.64 -9.81
CA GLU A 174 -10.11 -5.87 -10.92
C GLU A 174 -11.20 -5.08 -11.66
N ASN A 175 -12.40 -5.64 -11.76
CA ASN A 175 -13.57 -4.98 -12.35
C ASN A 175 -14.08 -3.76 -11.56
N THR A 176 -13.70 -3.62 -10.28
CA THR A 176 -14.01 -2.44 -9.47
C THR A 176 -12.82 -1.49 -9.32
N ALA A 177 -11.60 -2.00 -9.28
CA ALA A 177 -10.39 -1.20 -9.09
C ALA A 177 -9.85 -0.59 -10.40
N ALA A 178 -9.80 -1.35 -11.51
CA ALA A 178 -9.26 -0.86 -12.78
C ALA A 178 -10.01 0.37 -13.34
N PRO A 179 -11.35 0.49 -13.22
CA PRO A 179 -12.06 1.69 -13.64
C PRO A 179 -11.69 2.96 -12.86
N ILE A 180 -11.25 2.82 -11.60
CA ILE A 180 -10.76 3.95 -10.80
C ILE A 180 -9.46 4.47 -11.43
N TRP A 181 -8.56 3.56 -11.79
CA TRP A 181 -7.29 3.89 -12.46
C TRP A 181 -7.47 4.28 -13.94
N GLY A 182 -8.64 4.00 -14.52
CA GLY A 182 -8.97 4.36 -15.91
C GLY A 182 -8.30 3.48 -16.95
N ILE A 183 -7.97 2.23 -16.59
CA ILE A 183 -7.25 1.27 -17.45
C ILE A 183 -8.03 -0.04 -17.60
N SER A 184 -7.60 -0.92 -18.50
CA SER A 184 -8.20 -2.24 -18.65
C SER A 184 -7.84 -3.15 -17.47
N THR A 185 -8.61 -4.23 -17.30
CA THR A 185 -8.32 -5.27 -16.29
C THR A 185 -6.94 -5.89 -16.49
N GLU A 186 -6.56 -6.13 -17.75
CA GLU A 186 -5.26 -6.69 -18.12
C GLU A 186 -4.13 -5.72 -17.76
N GLU A 187 -4.25 -4.45 -18.14
CA GLU A 187 -3.24 -3.44 -17.77
C GLU A 187 -3.17 -3.25 -16.25
N TYR A 188 -4.31 -3.32 -15.55
CA TYR A 188 -4.34 -3.29 -14.09
C TYR A 188 -3.58 -4.46 -13.47
N LEU A 189 -3.78 -5.69 -13.96
CA LEU A 189 -3.03 -6.86 -13.46
C LEU A 189 -1.52 -6.75 -13.69
N ASP A 190 -1.10 -6.05 -14.75
CA ASP A 190 0.31 -5.81 -15.07
C ASP A 190 0.94 -4.68 -14.23
N ARG A 191 0.17 -3.63 -13.92
CA ARG A 191 0.66 -2.42 -13.22
C ARG A 191 0.35 -2.38 -11.73
N CYS A 192 -0.59 -3.18 -11.25
CA CYS A 192 -0.94 -3.29 -9.83
C CYS A 192 0.07 -4.18 -9.08
N ASP A 193 1.30 -3.69 -9.01
CA ASP A 193 2.45 -4.27 -8.31
C ASP A 193 3.24 -3.12 -7.63
N PRO A 194 3.97 -3.38 -6.54
CA PRO A 194 4.66 -2.33 -5.80
C PRO A 194 5.78 -1.67 -6.61
N TRP A 195 5.82 -0.34 -6.56
CA TRP A 195 7.01 0.45 -6.91
C TRP A 195 7.86 0.65 -5.64
N PRO A 196 9.21 0.64 -5.71
CA PRO A 196 10.07 0.59 -6.91
C PRO A 196 10.38 -0.83 -7.41
N LEU A 197 9.88 -1.88 -6.75
CA LEU A 197 10.17 -3.28 -7.10
C LEU A 197 9.83 -3.58 -8.58
N ASN A 198 8.64 -3.18 -9.02
CA ASN A 198 8.27 -3.16 -10.42
C ASN A 198 8.40 -1.73 -10.95
N PRO A 199 9.31 -1.46 -11.92
CA PRO A 199 9.45 -0.13 -12.50
C PRO A 199 8.19 0.38 -13.22
N ARG A 200 7.23 -0.48 -13.57
CA ARG A 200 5.91 -0.08 -14.10
C ARG A 200 4.79 -0.17 -13.08
N GLY A 201 5.13 -0.55 -11.84
CA GLY A 201 4.21 -0.64 -10.71
C GLY A 201 3.63 0.72 -10.37
N GLU A 202 2.38 0.71 -9.90
CA GLU A 202 1.63 1.89 -9.49
C GLU A 202 1.15 1.82 -8.03
N LEU A 203 1.47 0.73 -7.33
CA LEU A 203 1.21 0.61 -5.89
C LEU A 203 2.35 1.24 -5.09
N LEU A 204 2.03 2.22 -4.27
CA LEU A 204 2.94 2.82 -3.29
C LEU A 204 2.69 2.19 -1.92
N LEU A 205 3.53 1.23 -1.54
CA LEU A 205 3.44 0.57 -0.23
C LEU A 205 4.47 1.18 0.72
N GLY A 206 4.04 1.50 1.94
CA GLY A 206 4.93 2.04 2.96
C GLY A 206 4.69 1.44 4.33
N VAL A 207 5.55 1.82 5.26
CA VAL A 207 5.50 1.39 6.66
C VAL A 207 5.62 2.59 7.61
N LYS A 208 4.97 2.51 8.77
CA LYS A 208 5.26 3.40 9.89
C LYS A 208 6.24 2.72 10.84
N LEU A 209 7.33 3.43 11.16
CA LEU A 209 8.28 3.06 12.20
C LEU A 209 7.94 3.88 13.44
N GLU A 210 7.30 3.25 14.41
CA GLU A 210 6.67 3.97 15.52
C GLU A 210 6.72 3.23 16.86
N SER A 211 7.62 2.25 16.97
CA SER A 211 7.96 1.58 18.22
C SER A 211 9.48 1.42 18.36
N PRO A 212 10.00 1.20 19.58
CA PRO A 212 11.42 0.94 19.80
C PRO A 212 11.96 -0.22 18.97
N GLU A 213 11.17 -1.29 18.82
CA GLU A 213 11.47 -2.46 18.01
C GLU A 213 11.55 -2.11 16.52
N GLY A 214 10.58 -1.35 16.01
CA GLY A 214 10.60 -0.86 14.63
C GLY A 214 11.81 0.03 14.34
N VAL A 215 12.20 0.89 15.27
CA VAL A 215 13.43 1.70 15.16
C VAL A 215 14.68 0.82 15.22
N ALA A 216 14.73 -0.16 16.12
CA ALA A 216 15.87 -1.05 16.28
C ALA A 216 16.10 -1.97 15.06
N HIS A 217 15.04 -2.32 14.33
CA HIS A 217 15.09 -3.17 13.15
C HIS A 217 14.95 -2.39 11.84
N CYS A 218 15.08 -1.05 11.87
CA CYS A 218 14.70 -0.22 10.72
C CYS A 218 15.48 -0.55 9.46
N GLU A 219 16.78 -0.87 9.54
CA GLU A 219 17.58 -1.22 8.37
C GLU A 219 17.07 -2.50 7.70
N GLU A 220 16.71 -3.51 8.49
CA GLU A 220 16.18 -4.79 7.99
C GLU A 220 14.78 -4.63 7.40
N ILE A 221 13.94 -3.80 8.02
CA ILE A 221 12.60 -3.47 7.54
C ILE A 221 12.68 -2.73 6.20
N LEU A 222 13.52 -1.71 6.11
CA LEU A 222 13.62 -0.86 4.92
C LEU A 222 14.32 -1.55 3.75
N ASP A 223 15.09 -2.62 4.00
CA ASP A 223 15.69 -3.45 2.93
C ASP A 223 14.68 -4.43 2.30
N VAL A 224 13.45 -4.53 2.82
CA VAL A 224 12.43 -5.43 2.24
C VAL A 224 12.04 -4.97 0.83
N PRO A 225 12.21 -5.81 -0.21
CA PRO A 225 11.89 -5.42 -1.58
C PRO A 225 10.40 -5.07 -1.75
N GLY A 226 10.12 -3.93 -2.36
CA GLY A 226 8.74 -3.49 -2.65
C GLY A 226 8.21 -2.38 -1.75
N LEU A 227 8.92 -2.00 -0.69
CA LEU A 227 8.64 -0.75 0.01
C LEU A 227 9.04 0.45 -0.85
N GLY A 228 8.13 1.41 -0.96
CA GLY A 228 8.35 2.68 -1.67
C GLY A 228 8.65 3.85 -0.76
N PHE A 229 8.22 3.80 0.51
CA PHE A 229 8.51 4.84 1.50
C PHE A 229 8.36 4.31 2.93
N ALA A 230 8.86 5.08 3.89
CA ALA A 230 8.60 4.87 5.31
C ALA A 230 8.31 6.21 5.99
N GLU A 231 7.48 6.16 7.02
CA GLU A 231 7.10 7.29 7.85
C GLU A 231 7.50 7.02 9.30
N LEU A 232 7.98 8.03 10.00
CA LEU A 232 8.17 7.94 11.44
C LEU A 232 6.82 8.28 12.10
N GLY A 233 6.35 7.46 13.04
CA GLY A 233 5.19 7.78 13.88
C GLY A 233 5.64 8.39 15.21
N PRO A 234 5.88 9.70 15.30
CA PRO A 234 6.47 10.31 16.50
C PRO A 234 5.55 10.24 17.72
N GLY A 235 4.23 10.18 17.52
CA GLY A 235 3.24 10.04 18.59
C GLY A 235 3.41 8.71 19.32
N ASP A 236 3.25 7.60 18.59
CA ASP A 236 3.34 6.25 19.17
C ASP A 236 4.75 5.89 19.63
N LEU A 237 5.79 6.35 18.92
CA LEU A 237 7.17 6.17 19.38
C LEU A 237 7.41 6.94 20.69
N GLY A 238 6.90 8.18 20.76
CA GLY A 238 6.96 8.99 21.98
C GLY A 238 6.32 8.27 23.16
N LEU A 239 5.09 7.76 22.97
CA LEU A 239 4.36 7.00 24.00
C LEU A 239 5.14 5.75 24.44
N SER A 240 5.69 5.00 23.49
CA SER A 240 6.47 3.79 23.76
C SER A 240 7.76 4.09 24.55
N LEU A 241 8.33 5.27 24.38
CA LEU A 241 9.49 5.76 25.13
C LEU A 241 9.12 6.48 26.44
N GLY A 242 7.83 6.54 26.78
CA GLY A 242 7.33 7.17 28.02
C GLY A 242 7.07 8.68 27.92
N TYR A 243 7.09 9.26 26.72
CA TYR A 243 6.73 10.65 26.48
C TYR A 243 5.25 10.78 26.11
N VAL A 244 4.48 11.54 26.89
CA VAL A 244 3.06 11.83 26.61
C VAL A 244 2.85 13.08 25.74
N ASN A 245 3.93 13.80 25.43
CA ASN A 245 3.97 14.87 24.45
C ASN A 245 5.11 14.58 23.48
N VAL A 246 4.88 14.78 22.18
CA VAL A 246 5.95 14.69 21.19
C VAL A 246 7.00 15.76 21.52
N PRO A 247 8.27 15.40 21.76
CA PRO A 247 9.33 16.34 22.11
C PRO A 247 9.65 17.36 21.00
#